data_AF-A0A8T1W981-F1
#
_entry.id   AF-A0A8T1W981-F1
#
_cell.length_a   1.000
_cell.length_b   1.000
_cell.length_c   1.000
_cell.angle_alpha   90.00
_cell.angle_beta   90.00
_cell.angle_gamma   90.00
#
_symmetry.space_group_name_H-M   'P 1'
#
loop_
_entity.id
_entity.type
_entity.pdbx_description
1 polymer ?
#
loop_
_entity_poly.entity_id
_entity_poly.type
_entity_poly.pdbx_seq_one_letter_code
_entity_poly.pdbx_strand_id
1 'polypeptide(L)'
;MKRNCPLPLGDPTSSTNIPLESTPLGFMGENAPINATQRESSGQMDDVDLSFLSELLSQEPNAAVPVTNSTPSPSLSSHSMSSGDSVKRTDSPEERKRRLASLPESAGDDALTDDRDERRRMLSAKNARHYRSRKKNELVTLREQVQHFEEQLKGLRLNHNVLRADSAVACWEEKAIAQRLKRRQAEEVNEQLQQALFAHTGYVRNLRSIFTESAPPSTALNMRHYLHTYTHLRKDPQLRARDLETIGTAAKVDRAMQVVLRETSTIPVSTSPEILFQELDLGADGLGKTSTAVYAFNTRDASKAFEVASKAILTTCGVWPDHSRIEASMKFVDVPPTEFNVLYSITAHRYQHNATKAQACTEARDLYYSRMVGSCGVLIWDFVDADDLHPVKYGTFIKRNTVGALVLRPEVCSDGVERMVCRSICTDMQILNNSPKPSLNVAEFALLEDMMVYESIKEGATDWQDTAVAV
;
A
#
# COMPACT_ATOMS: atom_id res chain seq x y z
N MET A 1 48.86 53.27 23.03
CA MET A 1 49.72 53.06 21.84
C MET A 1 48.76 52.69 20.69
N LYS A 2 48.72 53.39 19.54
CA LYS A 2 49.57 53.20 18.33
C LYS A 2 49.66 51.71 17.96
N ARG A 3 49.27 51.22 16.76
CA ARG A 3 49.16 51.80 15.39
C ARG A 3 47.84 51.36 14.70
N ASN A 4 47.13 52.22 13.95
CA ASN A 4 47.17 52.52 12.49
C ASN A 4 46.61 51.44 11.53
N CYS A 5 45.82 51.93 10.56
CA CYS A 5 45.15 51.26 9.42
C CYS A 5 46.16 50.95 8.26
N PRO A 6 45.80 50.45 7.03
CA PRO A 6 44.48 50.48 6.36
C PRO A 6 44.05 49.21 5.55
N LEU A 7 42.94 49.37 4.81
CA LEU A 7 42.43 48.50 3.73
C LEU A 7 43.41 48.38 2.54
N PRO A 8 43.17 47.38 1.65
CA PRO A 8 42.91 47.73 0.25
C PRO A 8 41.60 47.12 -0.32
N LEU A 9 41.16 47.61 -1.48
CA LEU A 9 40.04 47.07 -2.26
C LEU A 9 40.45 45.80 -3.02
N GLY A 10 39.50 44.92 -3.37
CA GLY A 10 39.80 43.70 -4.13
C GLY A 10 38.59 42.82 -4.50
N ASP A 11 37.63 43.38 -5.23
CA ASP A 11 36.67 42.63 -6.08
C ASP A 11 37.05 42.88 -7.56
N PRO A 12 36.70 42.01 -8.55
CA PRO A 12 35.61 41.03 -8.49
C PRO A 12 35.95 39.62 -9.07
N THR A 13 34.90 38.82 -9.26
CA THR A 13 34.78 37.65 -10.16
C THR A 13 35.64 36.39 -9.92
N SER A 14 35.00 35.34 -9.38
CA SER A 14 35.21 33.96 -9.83
C SER A 14 33.99 33.08 -9.51
N SER A 15 33.16 32.79 -10.51
CA SER A 15 32.02 31.86 -10.37
C SER A 15 32.52 30.43 -10.56
N THR A 16 32.84 29.74 -9.46
CA THR A 16 33.33 28.35 -9.53
C THR A 16 32.16 27.37 -9.46
N ASN A 17 31.55 27.09 -10.61
CA ASN A 17 30.63 25.95 -10.75
C ASN A 17 31.40 24.64 -10.57
N ILE A 18 31.00 23.81 -9.61
CA ILE A 18 31.49 22.43 -9.47
C ILE A 18 30.40 21.51 -10.01
N PRO A 19 30.64 20.76 -11.10
CA PRO A 19 29.64 19.83 -11.62
C PRO A 19 29.50 18.61 -10.70
N LEU A 20 28.26 18.12 -10.53
CA LEU A 20 28.05 16.77 -9.99
C LEU A 20 28.41 15.76 -11.08
N GLU A 21 29.34 14.85 -10.78
CA GLU A 21 29.57 13.69 -11.63
C GLU A 21 28.35 12.76 -11.59
N SER A 22 27.86 12.37 -12.76
CA SER A 22 26.67 11.54 -12.90
C SER A 22 27.05 10.08 -13.22
N THR A 23 27.15 9.25 -12.17
CA THR A 23 27.28 7.79 -12.35
C THR A 23 25.97 7.22 -12.90
N PRO A 24 25.96 6.53 -14.05
CA PRO A 24 24.74 5.95 -14.60
C PRO A 24 24.34 4.68 -13.83
N LEU A 25 23.14 4.69 -13.24
CA LEU A 25 22.50 3.48 -12.72
C LEU A 25 21.88 2.73 -13.91
N GLY A 26 22.52 1.63 -14.33
CA GLY A 26 22.10 0.86 -15.49
C GLY A 26 20.85 0.02 -15.21
N PHE A 27 19.70 0.45 -15.73
CA PHE A 27 18.56 -0.45 -15.94
C PHE A 27 18.85 -1.36 -17.15
N MET A 28 19.09 -2.64 -16.88
CA MET A 28 19.13 -3.68 -17.91
C MET A 28 18.20 -4.83 -17.51
N GLY A 29 17.25 -5.15 -18.37
CA GLY A 29 16.45 -6.37 -18.28
C GLY A 29 16.50 -7.11 -19.61
N GLU A 30 16.91 -8.39 -19.58
CA GLU A 30 16.71 -9.32 -20.70
C GLU A 30 16.66 -10.76 -20.19
N ASN A 31 16.26 -11.71 -21.05
CA ASN A 31 15.69 -12.99 -20.62
C ASN A 31 16.58 -14.22 -20.86
N ALA A 32 16.49 -15.17 -19.91
CA ALA A 32 16.72 -16.62 -20.08
C ALA A 32 18.18 -17.09 -20.34
N PRO A 33 18.49 -18.41 -20.26
CA PRO A 33 17.62 -19.55 -19.93
C PRO A 33 18.05 -20.40 -18.71
N ILE A 34 17.24 -21.42 -18.46
CA ILE A 34 17.35 -22.42 -17.37
C ILE A 34 18.69 -23.17 -17.40
N ASN A 35 19.26 -23.44 -16.22
CA ASN A 35 19.96 -24.71 -15.99
C ASN A 35 19.74 -25.21 -14.56
N ALA A 36 19.55 -26.51 -14.38
CA ALA A 36 19.10 -27.09 -13.12
C ALA A 36 20.27 -27.69 -12.32
N THR A 37 20.29 -27.46 -11.00
CA THR A 37 21.14 -28.22 -10.06
C THR A 37 20.36 -28.46 -8.77
N GLN A 38 20.17 -29.72 -8.38
CA GLN A 38 19.52 -30.06 -7.12
C GLN A 38 20.46 -29.73 -5.93
N ARG A 39 19.91 -29.13 -4.87
CA ARG A 39 20.38 -29.30 -3.50
C ARG A 39 19.19 -29.46 -2.58
N GLU A 40 19.35 -30.34 -1.59
CA GLU A 40 18.24 -30.89 -0.82
C GLU A 40 17.75 -29.90 0.25
N SER A 41 16.43 -29.82 0.41
CA SER A 41 15.76 -28.96 1.38
C SER A 41 15.56 -29.67 2.72
N SER A 42 16.12 -29.12 3.80
CA SER A 42 15.83 -29.54 5.17
C SER A 42 15.47 -28.33 6.03
N GLY A 43 14.27 -28.32 6.64
CA GLY A 43 13.82 -27.24 7.51
C GLY A 43 12.58 -26.47 7.01
N GLN A 44 11.58 -27.18 6.50
CA GLN A 44 10.22 -26.61 6.42
C GLN A 44 9.67 -26.48 7.85
N MET A 45 9.27 -25.27 8.23
CA MET A 45 8.62 -24.98 9.50
C MET A 45 7.40 -24.13 9.18
N ASP A 46 6.24 -24.77 9.15
CA ASP A 46 5.04 -24.25 8.49
C ASP A 46 4.38 -23.06 9.19
N ASP A 47 3.56 -22.35 8.41
CA ASP A 47 2.78 -21.20 8.83
C ASP A 47 1.78 -21.60 9.92
N VAL A 48 1.94 -21.03 11.12
CA VAL A 48 1.09 -21.35 12.28
C VAL A 48 -0.10 -20.41 12.26
N ASP A 49 -1.27 -20.93 11.87
CA ASP A 49 -2.54 -20.22 11.98
C ASP A 49 -2.83 -19.82 13.44
N LEU A 50 -2.86 -18.52 13.70
CA LEU A 50 -3.13 -17.93 15.02
C LEU A 50 -4.56 -17.38 15.16
N SER A 51 -5.46 -17.70 14.22
CA SER A 51 -6.89 -17.32 14.26
C SER A 51 -7.53 -17.62 15.62
N PHE A 52 -7.15 -18.73 16.25
CA PHE A 52 -7.61 -19.14 17.58
C PHE A 52 -7.37 -18.10 18.70
N LEU A 53 -6.30 -17.29 18.62
CA LEU A 53 -6.02 -16.28 19.64
C LEU A 53 -6.97 -15.05 19.57
N SER A 54 -7.80 -14.93 18.53
CA SER A 54 -8.79 -13.86 18.41
C SER A 54 -10.01 -14.06 19.32
N GLU A 55 -10.58 -15.27 19.33
CA GLU A 55 -11.83 -15.60 20.03
C GLU A 55 -11.67 -15.51 21.57
N LEU A 56 -10.48 -15.81 22.08
CA LEU A 56 -10.14 -15.75 23.52
C LEU A 56 -10.13 -14.32 24.10
N LEU A 57 -10.04 -13.29 23.25
CA LEU A 57 -10.00 -11.88 23.67
C LEU A 57 -11.32 -11.12 23.47
N SER A 58 -12.35 -11.75 22.90
CA SER A 58 -13.66 -11.12 22.62
C SER A 58 -14.62 -11.07 23.82
N GLN A 59 -14.20 -11.47 25.02
CA GLN A 59 -15.04 -11.40 26.23
C GLN A 59 -14.89 -10.03 26.92
N GLU A 60 -15.74 -9.08 26.54
CA GLU A 60 -15.92 -7.83 27.29
C GLU A 60 -16.70 -8.05 28.61
N PRO A 61 -16.47 -7.22 29.65
CA PRO A 61 -17.17 -7.32 30.92
C PRO A 61 -18.61 -6.78 30.85
N ASN A 62 -19.54 -7.46 31.53
CA ASN A 62 -20.95 -7.10 31.57
C ASN A 62 -21.22 -5.64 32.01
N ALA A 63 -21.88 -4.86 31.16
CA ALA A 63 -22.58 -3.63 31.53
C ALA A 63 -24.11 -3.85 31.42
N ALA A 64 -24.86 -3.49 32.47
CA ALA A 64 -26.28 -3.82 32.55
C ALA A 64 -27.19 -2.73 31.94
N VAL A 65 -28.11 -3.15 31.05
CA VAL A 65 -29.19 -2.33 30.49
C VAL A 65 -30.49 -3.18 30.49
N PRO A 66 -31.66 -2.64 30.86
CA PRO A 66 -32.83 -3.47 31.22
C PRO A 66 -33.64 -4.03 30.04
N VAL A 67 -34.38 -5.09 30.34
CA VAL A 67 -35.23 -5.85 29.41
C VAL A 67 -36.44 -5.04 28.93
N THR A 68 -36.70 -5.07 27.62
CA THR A 68 -38.06 -4.99 27.06
C THR A 68 -38.29 -6.14 26.08
N ASN A 69 -39.47 -6.77 26.13
CA ASN A 69 -39.76 -7.98 25.37
C ASN A 69 -40.39 -7.68 24.00
N SER A 70 -39.96 -8.38 22.96
CA SER A 70 -40.80 -8.72 21.79
C SER A 70 -40.24 -9.95 21.07
N THR A 71 -41.09 -10.96 20.86
CA THR A 71 -40.74 -12.25 20.23
C THR A 71 -40.93 -12.18 18.70
N PRO A 72 -40.27 -13.02 17.88
CA PRO A 72 -40.11 -12.79 16.44
C PRO A 72 -41.22 -13.39 15.59
N SER A 73 -41.25 -13.01 14.31
CA SER A 73 -42.00 -13.70 13.24
C SER A 73 -41.08 -13.98 12.05
N PRO A 74 -40.99 -15.23 11.55
CA PRO A 74 -40.10 -15.58 10.44
C PRO A 74 -40.82 -15.50 9.08
N SER A 75 -40.23 -14.80 8.11
CA SER A 75 -40.63 -14.87 6.70
C SER A 75 -39.49 -15.47 5.86
N LEU A 76 -39.73 -16.66 5.31
CA LEU A 76 -38.85 -17.28 4.33
C LEU A 76 -38.99 -16.59 2.97
N SER A 77 -37.87 -16.25 2.33
CA SER A 77 -37.79 -16.15 0.88
C SER A 77 -36.51 -16.81 0.41
N SER A 78 -36.57 -17.48 -0.74
CA SER A 78 -35.51 -18.36 -1.24
C SER A 78 -35.07 -17.92 -2.63
N HIS A 79 -33.77 -17.67 -2.80
CA HIS A 79 -33.18 -17.53 -4.13
C HIS A 79 -32.09 -18.59 -4.36
N SER A 80 -32.31 -19.36 -5.42
CA SER A 80 -31.44 -20.39 -5.95
C SER A 80 -30.51 -19.83 -7.03
N MET A 81 -29.28 -20.31 -7.09
CA MET A 81 -28.47 -20.57 -8.30
C MET A 81 -27.39 -21.59 -7.84
N SER A 82 -27.37 -22.83 -8.32
CA SER A 82 -26.89 -23.31 -9.62
C SER A 82 -25.37 -23.16 -9.83
N SER A 83 -24.67 -24.30 -9.90
CA SER A 83 -23.41 -24.47 -10.63
C SER A 83 -23.36 -25.89 -11.17
N GLY A 84 -22.91 -26.05 -12.42
CA GLY A 84 -22.84 -27.34 -13.12
C GLY A 84 -21.49 -28.06 -12.95
N ASP A 85 -21.45 -29.29 -13.46
CA ASP A 85 -20.28 -30.19 -13.47
C ASP A 85 -19.43 -30.06 -14.75
N SER A 86 -18.11 -30.26 -14.67
CA SER A 86 -17.28 -30.80 -15.76
C SER A 86 -15.85 -31.22 -15.36
N VAL A 87 -15.73 -32.48 -14.89
CA VAL A 87 -14.86 -33.54 -15.45
C VAL A 87 -13.35 -33.28 -15.74
N LYS A 88 -12.50 -34.08 -15.04
CA LYS A 88 -11.23 -34.76 -15.46
C LYS A 88 -10.59 -35.45 -14.22
N ARG A 89 -9.70 -36.46 -14.28
CA ARG A 89 -9.41 -37.62 -15.19
C ARG A 89 -8.33 -38.49 -14.48
N THR A 90 -8.19 -39.81 -14.62
CA THR A 90 -9.02 -40.87 -15.25
C THR A 90 -9.22 -42.01 -14.19
N ASP A 91 -8.95 -43.32 -14.27
CA ASP A 91 -8.60 -44.29 -15.34
C ASP A 91 -9.27 -45.68 -15.11
N SER A 92 -8.54 -46.81 -15.17
CA SER A 92 -9.06 -48.18 -15.27
C SER A 92 -8.12 -49.25 -14.66
N PRO A 93 -8.42 -50.57 -14.68
CA PRO A 93 -9.70 -51.28 -14.97
C PRO A 93 -10.08 -52.34 -13.89
N GLU A 94 -11.28 -52.95 -13.97
CA GLU A 94 -11.44 -54.43 -14.03
C GLU A 94 -12.89 -54.94 -14.23
N GLU A 95 -12.97 -56.19 -14.71
CA GLU A 95 -14.07 -57.04 -15.17
C GLU A 95 -15.54 -57.04 -14.61
N ARG A 96 -16.45 -57.46 -15.53
CA ARG A 96 -17.71 -58.24 -15.36
C ARG A 96 -18.94 -57.51 -14.75
N LYS A 97 -20.20 -57.81 -15.15
CA LYS A 97 -20.74 -58.87 -16.04
C LYS A 97 -22.02 -58.38 -16.77
N ARG A 98 -22.20 -58.74 -18.05
CA ARG A 98 -23.44 -58.44 -18.82
C ARG A 98 -24.66 -59.22 -18.30
N ARG A 99 -25.85 -58.60 -18.36
CA ARG A 99 -27.09 -59.22 -18.87
C ARG A 99 -28.13 -58.15 -19.24
N LEU A 100 -28.78 -58.31 -20.40
CA LEU A 100 -29.96 -57.53 -20.79
C LEU A 100 -31.22 -58.21 -20.25
N ALA A 101 -32.25 -57.42 -19.92
CA ALA A 101 -33.64 -57.83 -20.00
C ALA A 101 -34.56 -56.61 -20.23
N SER A 102 -35.28 -56.66 -21.34
CA SER A 102 -36.50 -55.92 -21.73
C SER A 102 -37.23 -55.05 -20.69
N LEU A 103 -37.61 -53.84 -21.14
CA LEU A 103 -38.85 -53.16 -20.72
C LEU A 103 -40.08 -54.00 -21.14
N PRO A 104 -41.23 -53.84 -20.48
CA PRO A 104 -42.40 -53.41 -21.25
C PRO A 104 -43.11 -52.20 -20.63
N GLU A 105 -43.83 -51.47 -21.46
CA GLU A 105 -44.75 -50.42 -21.01
C GLU A 105 -46.03 -51.03 -20.42
N SER A 106 -46.53 -50.45 -19.33
CA SER A 106 -47.92 -50.56 -18.90
C SER A 106 -48.29 -49.28 -18.16
N ALA A 107 -49.37 -48.63 -18.57
CA ALA A 107 -49.86 -47.43 -17.89
C ALA A 107 -50.57 -47.79 -16.58
N GLY A 108 -50.42 -46.95 -15.55
CA GLY A 108 -51.09 -47.08 -14.26
C GLY A 108 -50.17 -47.52 -13.11
N ASP A 109 -49.25 -46.64 -12.69
CA ASP A 109 -48.40 -46.88 -11.51
C ASP A 109 -48.11 -45.63 -10.64
N ASP A 110 -48.86 -44.53 -10.84
CA ASP A 110 -48.62 -43.24 -10.16
C ASP A 110 -48.66 -43.31 -8.62
N ALA A 111 -49.34 -44.33 -8.07
CA ALA A 111 -49.41 -44.58 -6.63
C ALA A 111 -48.16 -45.30 -6.07
N LEU A 112 -47.52 -46.19 -6.84
CA LEU A 112 -46.28 -46.85 -6.39
C LEU A 112 -45.03 -46.02 -6.72
N THR A 113 -45.09 -45.13 -7.71
CA THR A 113 -44.03 -44.13 -7.92
C THR A 113 -44.01 -43.11 -6.79
N ASP A 114 -45.17 -42.62 -6.30
CA ASP A 114 -45.19 -41.69 -5.16
C ASP A 114 -44.79 -42.37 -3.83
N ASP A 115 -45.18 -43.62 -3.52
CA ASP A 115 -44.60 -44.34 -2.35
C ASP A 115 -43.08 -44.50 -2.48
N ARG A 116 -42.59 -44.85 -3.67
CA ARG A 116 -41.16 -45.02 -3.94
C ARG A 116 -40.38 -43.72 -3.77
N ASP A 117 -40.95 -42.59 -4.19
CA ASP A 117 -40.32 -41.28 -4.05
C ASP A 117 -40.57 -40.64 -2.69
N GLU A 118 -41.66 -40.93 -1.99
CA GLU A 118 -41.86 -40.64 -0.56
C GLU A 118 -40.81 -41.37 0.29
N ARG A 119 -40.56 -42.64 -0.02
CA ARG A 119 -39.48 -43.44 0.58
C ARG A 119 -38.09 -42.88 0.23
N ARG A 120 -37.90 -42.32 -0.98
CA ARG A 120 -36.67 -41.60 -1.37
C ARG A 120 -36.51 -40.26 -0.63
N ARG A 121 -37.60 -39.51 -0.45
CA ARG A 121 -37.70 -38.27 0.35
C ARG A 121 -37.34 -38.58 1.81
N MET A 122 -37.92 -39.61 2.41
CA MET A 122 -37.61 -40.07 3.78
C MET A 122 -36.15 -40.54 3.95
N LEU A 123 -35.60 -41.32 3.02
CA LEU A 123 -34.19 -41.76 3.09
C LEU A 123 -33.22 -40.58 2.95
N SER A 124 -33.50 -39.64 2.05
CA SER A 124 -32.74 -38.40 1.92
C SER A 124 -32.83 -37.53 3.18
N ALA A 125 -34.01 -37.40 3.78
CA ALA A 125 -34.21 -36.69 5.04
C ALA A 125 -33.48 -37.36 6.21
N LYS A 126 -33.48 -38.70 6.29
CA LYS A 126 -32.73 -39.47 7.29
C LYS A 126 -31.22 -39.30 7.12
N ASN A 127 -30.71 -39.37 5.89
CA ASN A 127 -29.30 -39.13 5.59
C ASN A 127 -28.90 -37.68 5.89
N ALA A 128 -29.73 -36.69 5.56
CA ALA A 128 -29.50 -35.29 5.91
C ALA A 128 -29.60 -34.99 7.42
N ARG A 129 -30.28 -35.84 8.21
CA ARG A 129 -30.22 -35.81 9.69
C ARG A 129 -28.93 -36.45 10.19
N HIS A 130 -28.52 -37.61 9.68
CA HIS A 130 -27.26 -38.26 10.06
C HIS A 130 -26.04 -37.40 9.69
N TYR A 131 -26.01 -36.75 8.52
CA TYR A 131 -24.95 -35.83 8.12
C TYR A 131 -24.85 -34.61 9.05
N ARG A 132 -25.99 -33.97 9.38
CA ARG A 132 -26.03 -32.88 10.37
C ARG A 132 -25.62 -33.34 11.77
N SER A 133 -25.94 -34.57 12.16
CA SER A 133 -25.47 -35.15 13.44
C SER A 133 -23.97 -35.43 13.44
N ARG A 134 -23.39 -35.92 12.34
CA ARG A 134 -21.94 -36.10 12.21
C ARG A 134 -21.21 -34.77 12.30
N LYS A 135 -21.58 -33.78 11.47
CA LYS A 135 -21.00 -32.43 11.51
C LYS A 135 -21.16 -31.77 12.89
N LYS A 136 -22.27 -31.99 13.60
CA LYS A 136 -22.44 -31.49 14.98
C LYS A 136 -21.44 -32.17 15.94
N ASN A 137 -21.30 -33.49 15.87
CA ASN A 137 -20.38 -34.22 16.75
C ASN A 137 -18.92 -33.86 16.44
N GLU A 138 -18.54 -33.76 15.17
CA GLU A 138 -17.22 -33.30 14.71
C GLU A 138 -16.91 -31.90 15.25
N LEU A 139 -17.87 -30.95 15.20
CA LEU A 139 -17.71 -29.61 15.78
C LEU A 139 -17.61 -29.62 17.33
N VAL A 140 -18.21 -30.60 18.01
CA VAL A 140 -18.05 -30.76 19.47
C VAL A 140 -16.65 -31.30 19.78
N THR A 141 -16.21 -32.38 19.11
CA THR A 141 -14.88 -32.96 19.32
C THR A 141 -13.75 -32.00 18.94
N LEU A 142 -13.92 -31.17 17.90
CA LEU A 142 -12.97 -30.10 17.58
C LEU A 142 -12.92 -29.04 18.70
N ARG A 143 -14.05 -28.65 19.29
CA ARG A 143 -14.08 -27.72 20.43
C ARG A 143 -13.43 -28.32 21.70
N GLU A 144 -13.66 -29.60 21.96
CA GLU A 144 -13.01 -30.33 23.06
C GLU A 144 -11.48 -30.41 22.87
N GLN A 145 -11.02 -30.67 21.65
CA GLN A 145 -9.59 -30.64 21.31
C GLN A 145 -8.99 -29.23 21.43
N VAL A 146 -9.68 -28.20 20.93
CA VAL A 146 -9.27 -26.80 21.03
C VAL A 146 -9.13 -26.37 22.49
N GLN A 147 -10.13 -26.66 23.35
CA GLN A 147 -10.05 -26.39 24.79
C GLN A 147 -8.89 -27.16 25.43
N HIS A 148 -8.67 -28.42 25.09
CA HIS A 148 -7.57 -29.21 25.63
C HIS A 148 -6.19 -28.65 25.26
N PHE A 149 -5.99 -28.20 24.02
CA PHE A 149 -4.77 -27.50 23.62
C PHE A 149 -4.62 -26.14 24.32
N GLU A 150 -5.71 -25.43 24.57
CA GLU A 150 -5.72 -24.19 25.37
C GLU A 150 -5.22 -24.44 26.81
N GLU A 151 -5.69 -25.52 27.44
CA GLU A 151 -5.28 -25.94 28.79
C GLU A 151 -3.81 -26.40 28.84
N GLN A 152 -3.37 -27.20 27.86
CA GLN A 152 -1.95 -27.56 27.71
C GLN A 152 -1.07 -26.32 27.54
N LEU A 153 -1.47 -25.37 26.69
CA LEU A 153 -0.68 -24.17 26.38
C LEU A 153 -0.63 -23.19 27.57
N LYS A 154 -1.72 -23.08 28.35
CA LYS A 154 -1.71 -22.38 29.66
C LYS A 154 -0.73 -23.06 30.64
N GLY A 155 -0.76 -24.39 30.74
CA GLY A 155 0.18 -25.16 31.58
C GLY A 155 1.64 -24.98 31.15
N LEU A 156 1.93 -24.99 29.85
CA LEU A 156 3.27 -24.75 29.30
C LEU A 156 3.77 -23.33 29.58
N ARG A 157 2.92 -22.29 29.47
CA ARG A 157 3.27 -20.91 29.86
C ARG A 157 3.57 -20.78 31.35
N LEU A 158 2.77 -21.41 32.22
CA LEU A 158 3.03 -21.44 33.67
C LEU A 158 4.37 -22.11 33.98
N ASN A 159 4.65 -23.28 33.38
CA ASN A 159 5.92 -23.98 33.56
C ASN A 159 7.11 -23.18 33.01
N HIS A 160 6.98 -22.51 31.86
CA HIS A 160 8.04 -21.67 31.29
C HIS A 160 8.40 -20.49 32.22
N ASN A 161 7.39 -19.82 32.77
CA ASN A 161 7.55 -18.72 33.71
C ASN A 161 8.13 -19.14 35.09
N VAL A 162 8.06 -20.43 35.43
CA VAL A 162 8.63 -21.00 36.68
C VAL A 162 10.05 -21.57 36.49
N LEU A 163 10.35 -22.14 35.32
CA LEU A 163 11.62 -22.84 35.05
C LEU A 163 12.77 -21.92 34.59
N ARG A 164 12.51 -20.65 34.25
CA ARG A 164 13.53 -19.69 33.79
C ARG A 164 13.88 -18.73 34.92
N ALA A 165 15.18 -18.58 35.20
CA ALA A 165 15.68 -17.84 36.37
C ALA A 165 15.23 -16.37 36.43
N ASP A 166 15.06 -15.72 35.28
CA ASP A 166 14.56 -14.35 35.17
C ASP A 166 13.08 -14.33 34.73
N SER A 167 12.17 -14.60 35.66
CA SER A 167 10.71 -14.52 35.41
C SER A 167 10.25 -13.14 34.94
N ALA A 168 11.00 -12.08 35.29
CA ALA A 168 10.79 -10.74 34.76
C ALA A 168 11.02 -10.66 33.23
N VAL A 169 12.03 -11.35 32.69
CA VAL A 169 12.33 -11.34 31.25
C VAL A 169 11.24 -12.09 30.48
N ALA A 170 10.82 -13.28 30.94
CA ALA A 170 9.71 -14.02 30.33
C ALA A 170 8.40 -13.21 30.34
N CYS A 171 8.11 -12.50 31.43
CA CYS A 171 6.95 -11.59 31.52
C CYS A 171 7.02 -10.42 30.51
N TRP A 172 8.21 -9.90 30.19
CA TRP A 172 8.39 -8.90 29.15
C TRP A 172 8.34 -9.49 27.72
N GLU A 173 8.87 -10.69 27.51
CA GLU A 173 8.76 -11.45 26.25
C GLU A 173 7.26 -11.72 25.92
N GLU A 174 6.47 -12.24 26.87
CA GLU A 174 5.02 -12.47 26.68
C GLU A 174 4.26 -11.16 26.40
N LYS A 175 4.57 -10.06 27.10
CA LYS A 175 3.97 -8.74 26.84
C LYS A 175 4.31 -8.20 25.46
N ALA A 176 5.57 -8.32 25.02
CA ALA A 176 6.01 -7.88 23.70
C ALA A 176 5.32 -8.67 22.58
N ILE A 177 5.16 -10.00 22.75
CA ILE A 177 4.41 -10.85 21.82
C ILE A 177 2.92 -10.44 21.77
N ALA A 178 2.28 -10.24 22.93
CA ALA A 178 0.89 -9.82 23.01
C ALA A 178 0.66 -8.42 22.39
N GLN A 179 1.58 -7.48 22.60
CA GLN A 179 1.54 -6.16 21.97
C GLN A 179 1.73 -6.25 20.44
N ARG A 180 2.63 -7.12 19.97
CA ARG A 180 2.85 -7.37 18.53
C ARG A 180 1.64 -8.03 17.86
N LEU A 181 0.92 -8.91 18.55
CA LEU A 181 -0.33 -9.50 18.06
C LEU A 181 -1.44 -8.46 17.94
N LYS A 182 -1.67 -7.65 18.99
CA LYS A 182 -2.65 -6.55 18.95
C LYS A 182 -2.31 -5.52 17.85
N ARG A 183 -1.03 -5.25 17.66
CA ARG A 183 -0.52 -4.40 16.56
C ARG A 183 -0.90 -4.96 15.20
N ARG A 184 -0.61 -6.24 14.92
CA ARG A 184 -0.97 -6.91 13.66
C ARG A 184 -2.48 -6.88 13.41
N GLN A 185 -3.30 -7.14 14.43
CA GLN A 185 -4.76 -7.07 14.32
C GLN A 185 -5.24 -5.65 13.97
N ALA A 186 -4.64 -4.61 14.56
CA ALA A 186 -4.94 -3.23 14.22
C ALA A 186 -4.47 -2.85 12.80
N GLU A 187 -3.35 -3.41 12.33
CA GLU A 187 -2.83 -3.23 10.97
C GLU A 187 -3.76 -3.90 9.92
N GLU A 188 -4.22 -5.12 10.17
CA GLU A 188 -5.19 -5.83 9.33
C GLU A 188 -6.54 -5.10 9.26
N VAL A 189 -7.09 -4.67 10.39
CA VAL A 189 -8.33 -3.88 10.44
C VAL A 189 -8.13 -2.52 9.74
N ASN A 190 -6.96 -1.89 9.87
CA ASN A 190 -6.64 -0.67 9.12
C ASN A 190 -6.61 -0.94 7.61
N GLU A 191 -6.03 -2.03 7.12
CA GLU A 191 -6.08 -2.37 5.68
C GLU A 191 -7.51 -2.59 5.17
N GLN A 192 -8.36 -3.27 5.95
CA GLN A 192 -9.79 -3.43 5.64
C GLN A 192 -10.50 -2.06 5.59
N LEU A 193 -10.21 -1.17 6.54
CA LEU A 193 -10.74 0.21 6.57
C LEU A 193 -10.22 1.06 5.40
N GLN A 194 -8.96 0.92 4.98
CA GLN A 194 -8.42 1.61 3.80
C GLN A 194 -9.14 1.16 2.51
N GLN A 195 -9.40 -0.14 2.37
CA GLN A 195 -10.17 -0.68 1.23
C GLN A 195 -11.63 -0.18 1.26
N ALA A 196 -12.27 -0.20 2.43
CA ALA A 196 -13.63 0.31 2.60
C ALA A 196 -13.73 1.82 2.35
N LEU A 197 -12.77 2.62 2.82
CA LEU A 197 -12.67 4.06 2.57
C LEU A 197 -12.43 4.34 1.08
N PHE A 198 -11.56 3.58 0.42
CA PHE A 198 -11.33 3.68 -1.03
C PHE A 198 -12.62 3.43 -1.83
N ALA A 199 -13.40 2.40 -1.48
CA ALA A 199 -14.69 2.12 -2.12
C ALA A 199 -15.74 3.20 -1.80
N HIS A 200 -15.90 3.56 -0.51
CA HIS A 200 -16.90 4.52 -0.05
C HIS A 200 -16.66 5.93 -0.59
N THR A 201 -15.43 6.42 -0.64
CA THR A 201 -15.09 7.71 -1.27
C THR A 201 -15.41 7.71 -2.77
N GLY A 202 -15.29 6.55 -3.44
CA GLY A 202 -15.78 6.37 -4.81
C GLY A 202 -17.30 6.56 -4.91
N TYR A 203 -18.08 5.84 -4.10
CA TYR A 203 -19.54 5.96 -4.09
C TYR A 203 -20.02 7.37 -3.69
N VAL A 204 -19.45 7.98 -2.64
CA VAL A 204 -19.81 9.32 -2.19
C VAL A 204 -19.48 10.36 -3.27
N ARG A 205 -18.32 10.28 -3.93
CA ARG A 205 -17.99 11.21 -5.03
C ARG A 205 -18.93 11.02 -6.22
N ASN A 206 -19.26 9.78 -6.60
CA ASN A 206 -20.17 9.50 -7.71
C ASN A 206 -21.61 9.96 -7.43
N LEU A 207 -22.10 9.77 -6.20
CA LEU A 207 -23.39 10.35 -5.78
C LEU A 207 -23.32 11.88 -5.76
N ARG A 208 -22.19 12.45 -5.35
CA ARG A 208 -22.03 13.90 -5.29
C ARG A 208 -21.95 14.56 -6.66
N SER A 209 -21.32 13.94 -7.67
CA SER A 209 -21.35 14.45 -9.04
C SER A 209 -22.75 14.35 -9.68
N ILE A 210 -23.62 13.46 -9.18
CA ILE A 210 -25.05 13.40 -9.56
C ILE A 210 -25.87 14.53 -8.89
N PHE A 211 -25.53 14.95 -7.66
CA PHE A 211 -26.34 15.90 -6.89
C PHE A 211 -25.81 17.34 -6.80
N THR A 212 -24.50 17.57 -6.94
CA THR A 212 -23.86 18.90 -6.79
C THR A 212 -22.59 19.03 -7.62
N GLU A 213 -22.67 19.72 -8.75
CA GLU A 213 -21.52 20.14 -9.58
C GLU A 213 -20.64 21.20 -8.88
N SER A 214 -21.14 21.82 -7.79
CA SER A 214 -20.59 23.02 -7.16
C SER A 214 -20.11 22.85 -5.70
N ALA A 215 -20.12 21.64 -5.13
CA ALA A 215 -19.88 21.46 -3.70
C ALA A 215 -18.43 21.01 -3.36
N PRO A 216 -17.72 21.69 -2.44
CA PRO A 216 -16.26 21.54 -2.24
C PRO A 216 -15.87 20.18 -1.64
N PRO A 217 -14.76 19.54 -2.07
CA PRO A 217 -14.42 18.13 -1.78
C PRO A 217 -14.53 17.77 -0.29
N SER A 218 -15.36 16.77 0.04
CA SER A 218 -15.85 16.48 1.39
C SER A 218 -14.88 15.68 2.28
N THR A 219 -13.69 15.40 1.79
CA THR A 219 -12.55 14.87 2.55
C THR A 219 -11.31 15.31 1.80
N ALA A 220 -10.28 15.78 2.50
CA ALA A 220 -9.03 16.16 1.84
C ALA A 220 -8.36 14.93 1.23
N LEU A 221 -7.89 15.05 -0.02
CA LEU A 221 -7.17 13.98 -0.70
C LEU A 221 -5.84 13.75 0.04
N ASN A 222 -5.60 12.53 0.50
CA ASN A 222 -4.40 12.19 1.27
C ASN A 222 -3.95 10.76 0.93
N MET A 223 -2.80 10.63 0.27
CA MET A 223 -2.26 9.35 -0.19
C MET A 223 -1.84 8.43 0.96
N ARG A 224 -1.59 8.97 2.17
CA ARG A 224 -1.36 8.18 3.39
C ARG A 224 -2.55 7.29 3.73
N HIS A 225 -3.78 7.74 3.46
CA HIS A 225 -4.98 6.95 3.74
C HIS A 225 -5.24 5.82 2.72
N TYR A 226 -4.52 5.81 1.59
CA TYR A 226 -4.70 4.83 0.52
C TYR A 226 -3.52 3.88 0.38
N LEU A 227 -2.28 4.36 0.48
CA LEU A 227 -1.08 3.59 0.22
C LEU A 227 -0.30 3.27 1.50
N HIS A 228 -0.11 4.26 2.36
CA HIS A 228 0.79 4.11 3.49
C HIS A 228 0.29 3.05 4.49
N THR A 229 1.23 2.22 4.90
CA THR A 229 1.10 1.16 5.89
C THR A 229 2.29 1.31 6.83
N TYR A 230 2.08 1.17 8.15
CA TYR A 230 3.15 1.45 9.11
C TYR A 230 4.42 0.66 8.79
N THR A 231 5.54 1.36 8.65
CA THR A 231 6.78 0.80 8.13
C THR A 231 7.89 0.93 9.16
N HIS A 232 8.29 -0.21 9.73
CA HIS A 232 9.46 -0.33 10.61
C HIS A 232 10.52 -1.23 9.97
N LEU A 233 11.62 -0.62 9.51
CA LEU A 233 12.74 -1.35 8.95
C LEU A 233 13.71 -1.78 10.06
N ARG A 234 13.76 -3.08 10.33
CA ARG A 234 14.52 -3.63 11.45
C ARG A 234 16.02 -3.64 11.20
N LYS A 235 16.81 -3.83 12.27
CA LYS A 235 18.30 -3.87 12.18
C LYS A 235 18.85 -5.17 11.61
N ASP A 236 18.17 -6.29 11.84
CA ASP A 236 18.62 -7.59 11.34
C ASP A 236 18.42 -7.69 9.82
N PRO A 237 19.42 -8.13 9.03
CA PRO A 237 19.32 -8.14 7.57
C PRO A 237 18.21 -9.04 7.00
N GLN A 238 17.91 -10.18 7.63
CA GLN A 238 16.87 -11.10 7.14
C GLN A 238 15.47 -10.53 7.45
N LEU A 239 15.30 -10.01 8.66
CA LEU A 239 14.06 -9.35 9.07
C LEU A 239 13.81 -8.09 8.23
N ARG A 240 14.85 -7.31 7.93
CA ARG A 240 14.76 -6.12 7.06
C ARG A 240 14.42 -6.48 5.62
N ALA A 241 14.93 -7.59 5.08
CA ALA A 241 14.51 -8.09 3.77
C ALA A 241 13.01 -8.40 3.76
N ARG A 242 12.50 -9.11 4.79
CA ARG A 242 11.06 -9.36 4.94
C ARG A 242 10.24 -8.06 5.11
N ASP A 243 10.75 -7.07 5.85
CA ASP A 243 10.08 -5.77 5.98
C ASP A 243 9.90 -5.11 4.60
N LEU A 244 10.96 -5.09 3.77
CA LEU A 244 10.94 -4.50 2.43
C LEU A 244 10.04 -5.28 1.44
N GLU A 245 10.04 -6.62 1.51
CA GLU A 245 9.12 -7.48 0.74
C GLU A 245 7.65 -7.18 1.04
N THR A 246 7.29 -6.90 2.31
CA THR A 246 5.89 -6.58 2.65
C THR A 246 5.41 -5.20 2.15
N ILE A 247 6.34 -4.31 1.79
CA ILE A 247 6.01 -2.95 1.34
C ILE A 247 5.78 -2.91 -0.18
N GLY A 248 6.70 -3.51 -0.95
CA GLY A 248 6.60 -3.59 -2.40
C GLY A 248 5.72 -4.76 -2.82
N THR A 249 4.42 -4.53 -3.06
CA THR A 249 3.48 -5.58 -3.47
C THR A 249 2.65 -5.18 -4.70
N ALA A 250 2.32 -6.15 -5.55
CA ALA A 250 1.49 -5.94 -6.74
C ALA A 250 0.15 -5.24 -6.41
N ALA A 251 -0.51 -5.66 -5.33
CA ALA A 251 -1.78 -5.08 -4.87
C ALA A 251 -1.65 -3.59 -4.48
N LYS A 252 -0.50 -3.16 -3.94
CA LYS A 252 -0.24 -1.74 -3.62
C LYS A 252 0.02 -0.93 -4.90
N VAL A 253 0.72 -1.50 -5.88
CA VAL A 253 0.88 -0.91 -7.24
C VAL A 253 -0.47 -0.74 -7.94
N ASP A 254 -1.31 -1.77 -7.91
CA ASP A 254 -2.64 -1.74 -8.53
C ASP A 254 -3.57 -0.74 -7.84
N ARG A 255 -3.56 -0.70 -6.50
CA ARG A 255 -4.31 0.28 -5.70
C ARG A 255 -3.86 1.71 -6.01
N ALA A 256 -2.54 1.97 -6.09
CA ALA A 256 -2.00 3.29 -6.44
C ALA A 256 -2.43 3.74 -7.84
N MET A 257 -2.34 2.85 -8.83
CA MET A 257 -2.79 3.13 -10.19
C MET A 257 -4.29 3.47 -10.22
N GLN A 258 -5.12 2.73 -9.49
CA GLN A 258 -6.56 3.01 -9.39
C GLN A 258 -6.86 4.34 -8.68
N VAL A 259 -6.15 4.70 -7.61
CA VAL A 259 -6.29 6.01 -6.96
C VAL A 259 -5.93 7.13 -7.94
N VAL A 260 -4.73 7.09 -8.53
CA VAL A 260 -4.24 8.16 -9.41
C VAL A 260 -5.16 8.36 -10.62
N LEU A 261 -5.54 7.28 -11.30
CA LEU A 261 -6.43 7.37 -12.47
C LEU A 261 -7.85 7.82 -12.11
N ARG A 262 -8.37 7.48 -10.91
CA ARG A 262 -9.70 7.92 -10.47
C ARG A 262 -9.71 9.39 -10.07
N GLU A 263 -8.81 9.80 -9.19
CA GLU A 263 -8.80 11.17 -8.64
C GLU A 263 -8.41 12.21 -9.71
N THR A 264 -7.62 11.85 -10.73
CA THR A 264 -7.29 12.73 -11.86
C THR A 264 -8.23 12.60 -13.07
N SER A 265 -9.26 11.75 -13.02
CA SER A 265 -10.09 11.41 -14.19
C SER A 265 -10.82 12.60 -14.85
N THR A 266 -11.11 13.65 -14.08
CA THR A 266 -11.76 14.88 -14.57
C THR A 266 -10.79 15.95 -15.07
N ILE A 267 -9.48 15.75 -14.89
CA ILE A 267 -8.44 16.73 -15.28
C ILE A 267 -8.13 16.54 -16.78
N PRO A 268 -8.24 17.60 -17.60
CA PRO A 268 -7.96 17.53 -19.03
C PRO A 268 -6.49 17.23 -19.32
N VAL A 269 -6.24 16.49 -20.40
CA VAL A 269 -4.88 16.18 -20.86
C VAL A 269 -4.40 17.27 -21.81
N SER A 270 -3.28 17.91 -21.46
CA SER A 270 -2.62 18.97 -22.22
C SER A 270 -1.10 18.89 -22.09
N THR A 271 -0.36 19.46 -23.04
CA THR A 271 1.09 19.70 -22.92
C THR A 271 1.43 20.91 -22.03
N SER A 272 0.42 21.67 -21.60
CA SER A 272 0.53 22.58 -20.44
C SER A 272 0.16 21.83 -19.15
N PRO A 273 0.90 21.98 -18.05
CA PRO A 273 0.65 21.23 -16.82
C PRO A 273 -0.55 21.80 -16.04
N GLU A 274 -1.48 20.93 -15.66
CA GLU A 274 -2.47 21.25 -14.64
C GLU A 274 -1.98 20.71 -13.29
N ILE A 275 -1.67 21.63 -12.36
CA ILE A 275 -1.17 21.33 -11.03
C ILE A 275 -2.14 21.91 -10.01
N LEU A 276 -2.82 21.03 -9.29
CA LEU A 276 -3.75 21.36 -8.20
C LEU A 276 -3.09 20.98 -6.86
N PHE A 277 -3.38 21.75 -5.81
CA PHE A 277 -2.93 21.40 -4.46
C PHE A 277 -4.06 21.56 -3.44
N GLN A 278 -3.94 20.83 -2.33
CA GLN A 278 -4.79 20.95 -1.16
C GLN A 278 -3.91 20.96 0.09
N GLU A 279 -4.06 21.95 0.96
CA GLU A 279 -3.42 21.95 2.28
C GLU A 279 -4.03 20.87 3.17
N LEU A 280 -3.18 20.20 3.96
CA LEU A 280 -3.58 19.20 4.94
C LEU A 280 -3.40 19.74 6.35
N ASP A 281 -4.49 19.77 7.10
CA ASP A 281 -4.45 20.04 8.54
C ASP A 281 -3.82 18.85 9.28
N LEU A 282 -2.61 19.09 9.83
CA LEU A 282 -1.91 18.17 10.74
C LEU A 282 -1.94 18.69 12.19
N GLY A 283 -2.82 19.65 12.49
CA GLY A 283 -2.97 20.27 13.79
C GLY A 283 -1.71 20.97 14.28
N ALA A 284 -1.31 20.65 15.52
CA ALA A 284 -0.07 21.15 16.13
C ALA A 284 1.18 20.39 15.65
N ASP A 285 1.03 19.18 15.11
CA ASP A 285 2.14 18.26 14.84
C ASP A 285 2.89 18.60 13.55
N GLY A 286 2.32 19.41 12.65
CA GLY A 286 2.94 19.68 11.36
C GLY A 286 2.30 20.71 10.43
N LEU A 287 2.74 20.60 9.17
CA LEU A 287 2.17 21.17 7.95
C LEU A 287 2.13 20.08 6.89
N GLY A 288 1.13 20.06 6.01
CA GLY A 288 1.12 19.13 4.89
C GLY A 288 0.45 19.70 3.64
N LYS A 289 0.79 19.12 2.50
CA LYS A 289 0.10 19.32 1.22
C LYS A 289 -0.24 17.97 0.60
N THR A 290 -1.30 17.95 -0.20
CA THR A 290 -1.41 16.98 -1.30
C THR A 290 -1.43 17.74 -2.62
N SER A 291 -0.43 17.48 -3.45
CA SER A 291 -0.37 17.91 -4.85
C SER A 291 -1.03 16.86 -5.74
N THR A 292 -1.63 17.30 -6.83
CA THR A 292 -2.16 16.46 -7.92
C THR A 292 -1.78 17.12 -9.24
N ALA A 293 -1.05 16.42 -10.09
CA ALA A 293 -0.55 16.97 -11.35
C ALA A 293 -0.88 16.07 -12.55
N VAL A 294 -1.22 16.71 -13.67
CA VAL A 294 -1.43 16.04 -14.96
C VAL A 294 -0.76 16.85 -16.07
N TYR A 295 0.03 16.16 -16.90
CA TYR A 295 0.67 16.75 -18.08
C TYR A 295 1.02 15.68 -19.12
N ALA A 296 0.93 16.05 -20.39
CA ALA A 296 1.35 15.23 -21.53
C ALA A 296 2.72 15.66 -22.05
N PHE A 297 3.51 14.69 -22.50
CA PHE A 297 4.81 14.91 -23.13
C PHE A 297 4.77 14.54 -24.61
N ASN A 298 5.49 15.31 -25.43
CA ASN A 298 5.65 15.04 -26.85
C ASN A 298 6.66 13.91 -27.09
N THR A 299 6.27 12.71 -26.69
CA THR A 299 6.99 11.44 -26.87
C THR A 299 5.99 10.27 -26.95
N ARG A 300 6.43 9.17 -27.56
CA ARG A 300 5.78 7.84 -27.49
C ARG A 300 6.68 6.77 -26.86
N ASP A 301 7.91 7.13 -26.48
CA ASP A 301 8.81 6.22 -25.79
C ASP A 301 8.43 6.18 -24.30
N ALA A 302 7.54 5.24 -23.98
CA ALA A 302 7.09 5.03 -22.62
C ALA A 302 8.24 4.70 -21.66
N SER A 303 9.26 3.97 -22.12
CA SER A 303 10.39 3.54 -21.29
C SER A 303 11.30 4.71 -20.93
N LYS A 304 11.75 5.48 -21.94
CA LYS A 304 12.52 6.73 -21.75
C LYS A 304 11.75 7.71 -20.86
N ALA A 305 10.48 7.96 -21.17
CA ALA A 305 9.67 8.91 -20.43
C ALA A 305 9.45 8.46 -18.97
N PHE A 306 9.33 7.16 -18.71
CA PHE A 306 9.17 6.63 -17.34
C PHE A 306 10.48 6.62 -16.54
N GLU A 307 11.62 6.34 -17.16
CA GLU A 307 12.93 6.45 -16.51
C GLU A 307 13.19 7.91 -16.10
N VAL A 308 12.99 8.86 -17.03
CA VAL A 308 13.11 10.30 -16.77
C VAL A 308 12.13 10.75 -15.69
N ALA A 309 10.85 10.34 -15.78
CA ALA A 309 9.84 10.66 -14.76
C ALA A 309 10.21 10.15 -13.37
N SER A 310 10.71 8.91 -13.30
CA SER A 310 11.14 8.32 -12.03
C SER A 310 12.36 9.04 -11.47
N LYS A 311 13.35 9.34 -12.31
CA LYS A 311 14.57 10.07 -11.92
C LYS A 311 14.26 11.49 -11.43
N ALA A 312 13.31 12.18 -12.06
CA ALA A 312 12.88 13.51 -11.63
C ALA A 312 12.22 13.47 -10.23
N ILE A 313 11.30 12.54 -9.98
CA ILE A 313 10.67 12.38 -8.66
C ILE A 313 11.69 11.95 -7.60
N LEU A 314 12.55 10.97 -7.90
CA LEU A 314 13.63 10.53 -7.01
C LEU A 314 14.56 11.67 -6.60
N THR A 315 14.88 12.61 -7.51
CA THR A 315 15.86 13.68 -7.24
C THR A 315 15.26 15.01 -6.77
N THR A 316 13.94 15.20 -6.87
CA THR A 316 13.26 16.44 -6.46
C THR A 316 12.98 16.45 -4.96
N CYS A 317 13.92 17.00 -4.19
CA CYS A 317 13.80 17.06 -2.74
C CYS A 317 13.50 18.47 -2.20
N GLY A 318 12.21 18.77 -1.98
CA GLY A 318 11.73 19.71 -0.96
C GLY A 318 12.21 21.15 -1.15
N VAL A 319 11.73 21.83 -2.17
CA VAL A 319 12.13 23.23 -2.44
C VAL A 319 11.29 24.18 -1.60
N TRP A 320 11.89 24.81 -0.58
CA TRP A 320 11.18 25.70 0.36
C TRP A 320 11.13 27.16 -0.17
N PRO A 321 9.95 27.76 -0.38
CA PRO A 321 9.80 29.19 -0.66
C PRO A 321 10.47 30.05 0.40
N ASP A 322 10.96 31.23 0.01
CA ASP A 322 11.69 32.17 0.87
C ASP A 322 12.94 31.61 1.58
N HIS A 323 13.43 30.43 1.22
CA HIS A 323 14.60 29.79 1.85
C HIS A 323 15.67 29.35 0.84
N SER A 324 16.93 29.63 1.16
CA SER A 324 18.10 29.09 0.46
C SER A 324 18.51 27.76 1.08
N ARG A 325 18.67 26.71 0.27
CA ARG A 325 19.20 25.40 0.70
C ARG A 325 20.73 25.48 0.81
N ILE A 326 21.26 25.60 2.03
CA ILE A 326 22.70 25.73 2.31
C ILE A 326 23.40 24.38 2.15
N GLU A 327 22.79 23.31 2.66
CA GLU A 327 23.31 21.95 2.54
C GLU A 327 22.24 21.04 1.98
N ALA A 328 22.65 20.14 1.08
CA ALA A 328 21.82 19.05 0.60
C ALA A 328 22.62 17.75 0.64
N SER A 329 22.08 16.75 1.35
CA SER A 329 22.53 15.37 1.29
C SER A 329 21.36 14.51 0.83
N MET A 330 21.61 13.69 -0.18
CA MET A 330 20.75 12.57 -0.56
C MET A 330 21.65 11.37 -0.73
N LYS A 331 21.28 10.25 -0.09
CA LYS A 331 21.99 8.98 -0.23
C LYS A 331 20.98 7.86 -0.44
N PHE A 332 21.11 7.13 -1.55
CA PHE A 332 20.54 5.79 -1.64
C PHE A 332 21.38 4.81 -0.82
N VAL A 333 20.69 3.91 -0.11
CA VAL A 333 21.31 2.90 0.74
C VAL A 333 21.02 1.53 0.12
N ASP A 334 22.07 0.73 -0.05
CA ASP A 334 21.96 -0.63 -0.56
C ASP A 334 21.05 -1.45 0.38
N VAL A 335 20.04 -2.07 -0.21
CA VAL A 335 19.07 -2.92 0.48
C VAL A 335 18.97 -4.29 -0.22
N PRO A 336 18.52 -5.35 0.48
CA PRO A 336 18.30 -6.65 -0.14
C PRO A 336 17.38 -6.53 -1.38
N PRO A 337 17.67 -7.24 -2.49
CA PRO A 337 16.83 -7.19 -3.68
C PRO A 337 15.44 -7.77 -3.38
N THR A 338 14.40 -7.08 -3.84
CA THR A 338 12.99 -7.49 -3.74
C THR A 338 12.36 -7.57 -5.13
N GLU A 339 11.20 -8.23 -5.25
CA GLU A 339 10.48 -8.39 -6.53
C GLU A 339 10.27 -7.07 -7.29
N PHE A 340 10.01 -5.98 -6.56
CA PHE A 340 9.76 -4.64 -7.10
C PHE A 340 10.98 -3.71 -7.07
N ASN A 341 12.18 -4.25 -6.83
CA ASN A 341 13.46 -3.51 -6.72
C ASN A 341 13.35 -2.27 -5.82
N VAL A 342 12.86 -2.45 -4.59
CA VAL A 342 12.64 -1.35 -3.63
C VAL A 342 13.95 -0.61 -3.36
N LEU A 343 14.01 0.66 -3.73
CA LEU A 343 15.09 1.58 -3.42
C LEU A 343 14.81 2.25 -2.08
N TYR A 344 15.84 2.44 -1.26
CA TYR A 344 15.76 3.18 0.00
C TYR A 344 16.65 4.43 -0.03
N SER A 345 16.09 5.59 0.29
CA SER A 345 16.82 6.85 0.35
C SER A 345 16.81 7.48 1.75
N ILE A 346 17.91 8.15 2.06
CA ILE A 346 18.07 9.03 3.20
C ILE A 346 18.32 10.43 2.65
N THR A 347 17.39 11.35 2.89
CA THR A 347 17.55 12.78 2.56
C THR A 347 17.75 13.58 3.83
N ALA A 348 18.65 14.57 3.76
CA ALA A 348 18.89 15.54 4.83
C ALA A 348 19.26 16.89 4.20
N HIS A 349 18.52 17.94 4.55
CA HIS A 349 18.71 19.28 3.98
C HIS A 349 18.69 20.35 5.06
N ARG A 350 19.51 21.39 4.89
CA ARG A 350 19.55 22.57 5.77
C ARG A 350 19.17 23.81 4.97
N TYR A 351 18.05 24.41 5.34
CA TYR A 351 17.49 25.62 4.75
C TYR A 351 17.79 26.82 5.65
N GLN A 352 17.98 27.98 5.04
CA GLN A 352 18.02 29.27 5.71
C GLN A 352 17.02 30.23 5.07
N HIS A 353 16.14 30.82 5.88
CA HIS A 353 15.20 31.83 5.43
C HIS A 353 15.96 33.06 4.93
N ASN A 354 15.66 33.47 3.69
CA ASN A 354 16.37 34.52 2.96
C ASN A 354 16.41 35.86 3.71
N ALA A 355 15.29 36.27 4.33
CA ALA A 355 15.19 37.48 5.11
C ALA A 355 15.69 37.30 6.57
N THR A 356 15.04 36.44 7.35
CA THR A 356 15.27 36.36 8.81
C THR A 356 16.56 35.65 9.22
N LYS A 357 17.20 34.93 8.28
CA LYS A 357 18.38 34.07 8.50
C LYS A 357 18.18 32.90 9.47
N ALA A 358 16.94 32.69 9.96
CA ALA A 358 16.54 31.50 10.69
C ALA A 358 16.83 30.24 9.86
N GLN A 359 17.19 29.14 10.52
CA GLN A 359 17.53 27.88 9.87
C GLN A 359 16.53 26.79 10.25
N ALA A 360 16.22 25.93 9.28
CA ALA A 360 15.40 24.75 9.44
C ALA A 360 16.11 23.56 8.80
N CYS A 361 16.09 22.41 9.46
CA CYS A 361 16.70 21.18 8.95
C CYS A 361 15.61 20.13 8.75
N THR A 362 15.57 19.50 7.58
CA THR A 362 14.62 18.42 7.27
C THR A 362 15.37 17.10 7.11
N GLU A 363 14.86 16.02 7.69
CA GLU A 363 15.29 14.65 7.37
C GLU A 363 14.08 13.83 6.88
N ALA A 364 14.27 13.02 5.85
CA ALA A 364 13.30 12.01 5.40
C ALA A 364 13.94 10.63 5.30
N ARG A 365 13.11 9.60 5.10
CA ARG A 365 13.46 8.19 4.94
C ARG A 365 12.47 7.56 3.95
N ASP A 366 12.69 7.82 2.67
CA ASP A 366 11.74 7.49 1.61
C ASP A 366 12.10 6.18 0.91
N LEU A 367 11.09 5.37 0.60
CA LEU A 367 11.15 4.13 -0.16
C LEU A 367 10.50 4.34 -1.53
N TYR A 368 11.11 3.81 -2.58
CA TYR A 368 10.62 3.93 -3.95
C TYR A 368 10.61 2.57 -4.63
N TYR A 369 9.56 2.27 -5.39
CA TYR A 369 9.48 1.04 -6.18
C TYR A 369 8.51 1.22 -7.34
N SER A 370 8.74 0.49 -8.43
CA SER A 370 8.03 0.69 -9.68
C SER A 370 7.69 -0.61 -10.38
N ARG A 371 6.74 -0.54 -11.31
CA ARG A 371 6.38 -1.62 -12.23
C ARG A 371 6.02 -1.01 -13.58
N MET A 372 6.67 -1.47 -14.64
CA MET A 372 6.29 -1.16 -16.02
C MET A 372 5.69 -2.41 -16.68
N VAL A 373 4.56 -2.23 -17.36
CA VAL A 373 3.84 -3.29 -18.09
C VAL A 373 3.43 -2.74 -19.45
N GLY A 374 4.14 -3.16 -20.50
CA GLY A 374 4.03 -2.55 -21.82
C GLY A 374 4.37 -1.05 -21.76
N SER A 375 3.49 -0.21 -22.30
CA SER A 375 3.63 1.25 -22.26
C SER A 375 3.09 1.92 -20.98
N CYS A 376 2.62 1.15 -19.99
CA CYS A 376 2.14 1.69 -18.71
C CYS A 376 3.21 1.53 -17.62
N GLY A 377 3.73 2.64 -17.10
CA GLY A 377 4.64 2.69 -15.95
C GLY A 377 3.94 3.22 -14.70
N VAL A 378 4.15 2.55 -13.56
CA VAL A 378 3.67 3.01 -12.25
C VAL A 378 4.85 3.08 -11.29
N LEU A 379 5.07 4.25 -10.67
CA LEU A 379 6.02 4.48 -9.60
C LEU A 379 5.25 4.82 -8.31
N ILE A 380 5.67 4.24 -7.19
CA ILE A 380 5.22 4.63 -5.85
C ILE A 380 6.43 5.13 -5.05
N TRP A 381 6.16 6.13 -4.21
CA TRP A 381 7.01 6.46 -3.06
C TRP A 381 6.19 6.43 -1.77
N ASP A 382 6.84 6.03 -0.68
CA ASP A 382 6.25 5.93 0.66
C ASP A 382 7.35 6.18 1.71
N PHE A 383 6.99 6.47 2.97
CA PHE A 383 7.95 6.84 4.01
C PHE A 383 8.06 5.78 5.11
N VAL A 384 9.26 5.66 5.67
CA VAL A 384 9.55 4.79 6.82
C VAL A 384 9.18 5.48 8.12
N ASP A 385 8.34 4.88 8.96
CA ASP A 385 8.02 5.39 10.29
C ASP A 385 9.22 5.30 11.23
N ALA A 386 9.86 4.13 11.29
CA ALA A 386 11.00 3.80 12.14
C ALA A 386 12.06 2.96 11.40
N ASP A 387 13.33 3.23 11.67
CA ASP A 387 14.46 2.44 11.17
C ASP A 387 15.47 2.24 12.30
N ASP A 388 15.81 1.00 12.63
CA ASP A 388 16.77 0.69 13.71
C ASP A 388 18.24 0.91 13.30
N LEU A 389 18.50 0.92 11.99
CA LEU A 389 19.84 1.04 11.40
C LEU A 389 20.14 2.50 10.99
N HIS A 390 19.12 3.19 10.49
CA HIS A 390 19.20 4.59 10.06
C HIS A 390 18.11 5.49 10.70
N PRO A 391 17.98 5.51 12.04
CA PRO A 391 16.94 6.29 12.71
C PRO A 391 17.01 7.77 12.35
N VAL A 392 15.85 8.44 12.32
CA VAL A 392 15.78 9.91 12.28
C VAL A 392 16.30 10.45 13.61
N LYS A 393 17.19 11.43 13.56
CA LYS A 393 17.82 11.97 14.78
C LYS A 393 16.82 12.84 15.55
N TYR A 394 16.39 12.37 16.72
CA TYR A 394 15.46 13.07 17.61
C TYR A 394 16.11 14.31 18.26
N GLY A 395 16.23 15.38 17.49
CA GLY A 395 16.71 16.68 17.97
C GLY A 395 16.85 17.71 16.84
N THR A 396 15.99 18.73 16.81
CA THR A 396 16.02 19.90 15.90
C THR A 396 15.66 19.68 14.42
N PHE A 397 15.35 18.46 13.99
CA PHE A 397 14.93 18.16 12.61
C PHE A 397 13.41 18.04 12.44
N ILE A 398 12.91 18.62 11.36
CA ILE A 398 11.57 18.36 10.84
C ILE A 398 11.62 17.01 10.11
N LYS A 399 10.77 16.04 10.50
CA LYS A 399 10.67 14.77 9.77
C LYS A 399 9.75 14.99 8.57
N ARG A 400 10.30 14.90 7.36
CA ARG A 400 9.51 14.84 6.14
C ARG A 400 9.04 13.41 5.92
N ASN A 401 7.75 13.25 5.68
CA ASN A 401 7.10 11.99 5.32
C ASN A 401 6.42 12.19 3.96
N THR A 402 6.99 11.64 2.88
CA THR A 402 6.38 11.70 1.54
C THR A 402 5.70 10.39 1.16
N VAL A 403 4.50 10.45 0.61
CA VAL A 403 3.80 9.28 0.06
C VAL A 403 2.97 9.67 -1.14
N GLY A 404 3.08 8.91 -2.22
CA GLY A 404 2.43 9.23 -3.48
C GLY A 404 2.67 8.21 -4.58
N ALA A 405 2.12 8.50 -5.74
CA ALA A 405 2.31 7.68 -6.92
C ALA A 405 2.25 8.51 -8.21
N LEU A 406 2.96 8.01 -9.22
CA LEU A 406 2.93 8.48 -10.60
C LEU A 406 2.48 7.32 -11.48
N VAL A 407 1.56 7.60 -12.41
CA VAL A 407 1.14 6.72 -13.49
C VAL A 407 1.51 7.42 -14.81
N LEU A 408 2.30 6.75 -15.63
CA LEU A 408 2.65 7.18 -16.98
C LEU A 408 2.07 6.18 -18.00
N ARG A 409 1.27 6.66 -18.95
CA ARG A 409 0.70 5.81 -20.02
C ARG A 409 0.37 6.64 -21.28
N PRO A 410 0.21 6.03 -22.46
CA PRO A 410 -0.35 6.72 -23.61
C PRO A 410 -1.80 7.13 -23.34
N GLU A 411 -2.15 8.37 -23.66
CA GLU A 411 -3.54 8.81 -23.81
C GLU A 411 -3.65 9.73 -25.04
N VAL A 412 -4.86 9.82 -25.61
CA VAL A 412 -5.16 10.78 -26.68
C VAL A 412 -5.52 12.12 -26.05
N CYS A 413 -4.78 13.16 -26.41
CA CYS A 413 -4.98 14.52 -25.92
C CYS A 413 -6.20 15.19 -26.58
N SER A 414 -6.58 16.38 -26.09
CA SER A 414 -7.72 17.16 -26.61
C SER A 414 -7.58 17.60 -28.09
N ASP A 415 -6.37 17.58 -28.64
CA ASP A 415 -6.06 17.83 -30.06
C ASP A 415 -6.10 16.56 -30.95
N GLY A 416 -6.40 15.40 -30.36
CA GLY A 416 -6.43 14.11 -31.06
C GLY A 416 -5.07 13.43 -31.22
N VAL A 417 -3.98 13.99 -30.69
CA VAL A 417 -2.65 13.38 -30.75
C VAL A 417 -2.40 12.47 -29.54
N GLU A 418 -2.01 11.23 -29.80
CA GLU A 418 -1.54 10.28 -28.78
C GLU A 418 -0.15 10.68 -28.25
N ARG A 419 -0.05 10.86 -26.93
CA ARG A 419 1.14 11.28 -26.18
C ARG A 419 1.30 10.45 -24.91
N MET A 420 2.52 10.36 -24.38
CA MET A 420 2.73 9.87 -23.02
C MET A 420 2.22 10.90 -22.00
N VAL A 421 1.24 10.49 -21.18
CA VAL A 421 0.64 11.33 -20.13
C VAL A 421 1.13 10.86 -18.77
N CYS A 422 1.63 11.82 -17.98
CA CYS A 422 1.86 11.66 -16.56
C CYS A 422 0.63 12.12 -15.78
N ARG A 423 0.22 11.30 -14.83
CA ARG A 423 -0.74 11.63 -13.77
C ARG A 423 -0.04 11.31 -12.45
N SER A 424 0.07 12.26 -11.52
CA SER A 424 0.70 12.03 -10.22
C SER A 424 -0.07 12.65 -9.07
N ILE A 425 0.04 12.03 -7.90
CA ILE A 425 -0.51 12.55 -6.65
C ILE A 425 0.55 12.37 -5.56
N CYS A 426 0.93 13.45 -4.89
CA CYS A 426 1.95 13.47 -3.85
C CYS A 426 1.38 14.06 -2.57
N THR A 427 1.35 13.30 -1.48
CA THR A 427 1.15 13.85 -0.14
C THR A 427 2.51 14.04 0.53
N ASP A 428 2.81 15.28 0.93
CA ASP A 428 3.99 15.64 1.71
C ASP A 428 3.57 16.15 3.09
N MET A 429 4.18 15.62 4.15
CA MET A 429 3.88 15.95 5.54
C MET A 429 5.17 16.30 6.28
N GLN A 430 5.25 17.54 6.76
CA GLN A 430 6.38 18.12 7.49
C GLN A 430 6.06 18.06 9.00
N ILE A 431 6.58 17.04 9.70
CA ILE A 431 6.30 16.77 11.12
C ILE A 431 7.35 17.44 12.02
N LEU A 432 6.90 18.19 13.02
CA LEU A 432 7.72 19.13 13.80
C LEU A 432 8.31 18.50 15.08
N ASN A 433 9.47 17.86 15.00
CA ASN A 433 10.12 17.28 16.19
C ASN A 433 10.92 18.33 16.97
N ASN A 434 10.29 18.95 17.97
CA ASN A 434 10.89 20.00 18.82
C ASN A 434 11.39 21.23 18.03
N SER A 435 10.81 21.48 16.87
CA SER A 435 11.09 22.63 15.99
C SER A 435 9.90 23.59 15.97
N PRO A 436 10.09 24.93 15.95
CA PRO A 436 9.00 25.86 15.71
C PRO A 436 8.36 25.60 14.33
N LYS A 437 7.04 25.83 14.21
CA LYS A 437 6.33 25.73 12.93
C LYS A 437 6.94 26.74 11.93
N PRO A 438 7.48 26.28 10.78
CA PRO A 438 8.12 27.17 9.83
C PRO A 438 7.09 28.06 9.13
N SER A 439 7.50 29.29 8.80
CA SER A 439 6.71 30.22 7.99
C SER A 439 6.79 29.83 6.51
N LEU A 440 6.09 28.76 6.14
CA LEU A 440 5.98 28.27 4.76
C LEU A 440 4.65 28.70 4.14
N ASN A 441 4.72 29.31 2.95
CA ASN A 441 3.58 29.46 2.06
C ASN A 441 3.28 28.11 1.39
N VAL A 442 2.32 27.33 1.92
CA VAL A 442 2.05 25.96 1.47
C VAL A 442 1.62 25.89 -0.01
N ALA A 443 0.93 26.93 -0.50
CA ALA A 443 0.51 27.02 -1.90
C ALA A 443 1.69 27.16 -2.87
N GLU A 444 2.60 28.08 -2.56
CA GLU A 444 3.82 28.32 -3.34
C GLU A 444 4.81 27.15 -3.22
N PHE A 445 4.89 26.53 -2.04
CA PHE A 445 5.64 25.31 -1.79
C PHE A 445 5.16 24.13 -2.66
N ALA A 446 3.83 24.00 -2.83
CA ALA A 446 3.27 23.01 -3.75
C ALA A 446 3.69 23.33 -5.20
N LEU A 447 3.28 24.49 -5.70
CA LEU A 447 3.47 24.87 -7.11
C LEU A 447 4.95 24.84 -7.55
N LEU A 448 5.88 25.30 -6.71
CA LEU A 448 7.30 25.35 -7.03
C LEU A 448 7.92 23.94 -7.16
N GLU A 449 7.59 23.03 -6.25
CA GLU A 449 8.13 21.66 -6.29
C GLU A 449 7.57 20.88 -7.50
N ASP A 450 6.25 20.89 -7.70
CA ASP A 450 5.60 20.13 -8.77
C ASP A 450 5.92 20.68 -10.17
N MET A 451 6.14 22.01 -10.31
CA MET A 451 6.60 22.62 -11.57
C MET A 451 8.06 22.25 -11.89
N MET A 452 8.93 22.15 -10.87
CA MET A 452 10.31 21.69 -11.06
C MET A 452 10.37 20.22 -11.48
N VAL A 453 9.48 19.36 -10.97
CA VAL A 453 9.30 17.99 -11.49
C VAL A 453 8.89 18.05 -12.96
N TYR A 454 7.83 18.79 -13.29
CA TYR A 454 7.33 18.87 -14.67
C TYR A 454 8.38 19.30 -15.69
N GLU A 455 9.07 20.43 -15.49
CA GLU A 455 10.08 20.91 -16.45
C GLU A 455 11.27 19.94 -16.56
N SER A 456 11.70 19.31 -15.45
CA SER A 456 12.77 18.29 -15.47
C SER A 456 12.38 17.06 -16.32
N ILE A 457 11.12 16.64 -16.27
CA ILE A 457 10.64 15.51 -17.08
C ILE A 457 10.46 15.95 -18.54
N LYS A 458 9.88 17.12 -18.77
CA LYS A 458 9.66 17.71 -20.09
C LYS A 458 10.97 17.85 -20.88
N GLU A 459 12.04 18.32 -20.25
CA GLU A 459 13.37 18.44 -20.87
C GLU A 459 13.94 17.06 -21.27
N GLY A 460 13.89 16.06 -20.39
CA GLY A 460 14.47 14.74 -20.66
C GLY A 460 13.61 13.83 -21.54
N ALA A 461 12.28 13.91 -21.46
CA ALA A 461 11.37 12.98 -22.11
C ALA A 461 10.95 13.41 -23.52
N THR A 462 10.82 14.72 -23.79
CA THR A 462 10.27 15.23 -25.06
C THR A 462 11.16 14.90 -26.27
N ASP A 463 10.55 14.35 -27.32
CA ASP A 463 11.21 13.99 -28.59
C ASP A 463 10.86 14.93 -29.76
N TRP A 464 9.68 15.55 -29.73
CA TRP A 464 9.26 16.53 -30.74
C TRP A 464 8.65 17.79 -30.11
N GLN A 465 8.53 18.87 -30.88
CA GLN A 465 7.80 20.06 -30.49
C GLN A 465 6.46 20.09 -31.23
N ASP A 466 5.40 20.55 -30.57
CA ASP A 466 4.14 20.84 -31.27
C ASP A 466 4.41 21.91 -32.32
N THR A 467 4.09 21.64 -33.58
CA THR A 467 4.22 22.63 -34.65
C THR A 467 3.24 23.77 -34.37
N ALA A 468 3.78 24.89 -33.88
CA ALA A 468 2.99 26.07 -33.57
C ALA A 468 2.15 26.48 -34.79
N VAL A 469 0.83 26.33 -34.69
CA VAL A 469 -0.11 26.81 -35.69
C VAL A 469 -0.10 28.33 -35.58
N ALA A 470 0.71 28.98 -36.42
CA ALA A 470 0.67 30.42 -36.60
C ALA A 470 -0.69 30.79 -37.23
N VAL A 471 -1.46 31.57 -36.49
CA VAL A 471 -2.74 32.18 -36.88
C VAL A 471 -2.55 33.69 -36.98
#